data_AF-A0AAP6VAJ5-F1
#
_entry.id   AF-A0AAP6VAJ5-F1
#
_cell.length_a   1.000
_cell.length_b   1.000
_cell.length_c   1.000
_cell.angle_alpha   90.00
_cell.angle_beta   90.00
_cell.angle_gamma   90.00
#
_symmetry.space_group_name_H-M   'P 1'
#
loop_
_entity.id
_entity.type
_entity.pdbx_description
1 polymer ?
#
loop_
_entity_poly.entity_id
_entity_poly.type
_entity_poly.pdbx_seq_one_letter_code
_entity_poly.pdbx_strand_id
1 'polypeptide(L)'
;TIDTNTPGNYEGVIEVTYPDGTKDTVKVPVEVTDNRSDADKYEPTVEGEKVEIGGKVDLTDNVTNLPTLPQGTTITDVTPGGTIDTNTPGNYEGVIEVTYPDGTKDTVKVPVEVTDNRSDADKY
;
A
#
# COMPACT_ATOMS: atom_id res chain seq x y z
N THR A 1 16.65 -25.34 18.22
CA THR A 1 16.36 -24.89 16.84
C THR A 1 16.05 -23.41 16.90
N ILE A 2 16.55 -22.64 15.94
CA ILE A 2 16.27 -21.20 15.85
C ILE A 2 14.91 -21.03 15.18
N ASP A 3 14.03 -20.18 15.72
CA ASP A 3 12.80 -19.77 15.03
C ASP A 3 13.16 -18.71 13.98
N THR A 4 12.83 -18.98 12.73
CA THR A 4 13.12 -18.10 11.59
C THR A 4 11.85 -17.49 10.99
N ASN A 5 10.69 -17.71 11.62
CA ASN A 5 9.40 -17.18 11.15
C ASN A 5 9.08 -15.81 11.73
N THR A 6 9.80 -15.37 12.76
CA THR A 6 9.60 -14.07 13.41
C THR A 6 10.90 -13.26 13.34
N PRO A 7 10.87 -11.99 12.93
CA PRO A 7 12.05 -11.12 13.01
C PRO A 7 12.53 -10.96 14.45
N GLY A 8 13.84 -10.99 14.66
CA GLY A 8 14.42 -10.88 15.99
C GLY A 8 15.87 -11.35 16.08
N ASN A 9 16.47 -11.13 17.25
CA ASN A 9 17.80 -11.62 17.59
C ASN A 9 17.68 -12.94 18.34
N TYR A 10 18.31 -13.98 17.82
CA TYR A 10 18.32 -15.33 18.38
C TYR A 10 19.76 -15.77 18.67
N GLU A 11 19.95 -16.61 19.68
CA GLU A 11 21.25 -17.26 19.93
C GLU A 11 21.22 -18.70 19.40
N GLY A 12 22.08 -19.00 18.44
CA GLY A 12 22.45 -20.38 18.10
C GLY A 12 23.51 -20.90 19.06
N VAL A 13 23.42 -22.17 19.45
CA VAL A 13 24.45 -22.86 20.23
C VAL A 13 25.09 -23.92 19.35
N ILE A 14 26.39 -23.80 19.13
CA ILE A 14 27.21 -24.79 18.43
C ILE A 14 28.01 -25.56 19.48
N GLU A 15 27.88 -26.89 19.51
CA GLU A 15 28.74 -27.76 20.31
C GLU A 15 29.90 -28.27 19.43
N VAL A 16 31.13 -27.96 19.82
CA VAL A 16 32.36 -28.44 19.18
C VAL A 16 32.84 -29.65 19.97
N THR A 17 32.99 -30.81 19.32
CA THR A 17 33.59 -32.01 19.94
C THR A 17 34.98 -32.22 19.38
N TYR A 18 35.98 -32.31 20.26
CA TYR A 18 37.39 -32.50 19.88
C TYR A 18 37.76 -33.99 19.76
N PRO A 19 38.87 -34.33 19.08
CA PRO A 19 39.31 -35.72 18.93
C PRO A 19 39.59 -36.45 20.23
N ASP A 20 39.91 -35.73 21.31
CA ASP A 20 40.11 -36.27 22.66
C ASP A 20 38.79 -36.51 23.43
N GLY A 21 37.64 -36.21 22.81
CA GLY A 21 36.31 -36.36 23.38
C GLY A 21 35.84 -35.18 24.23
N THR A 22 36.67 -34.14 24.42
CA THR A 22 36.24 -32.92 25.11
C THR A 22 35.28 -32.10 24.24
N LYS A 23 34.53 -31.20 24.88
CA LYS A 23 33.50 -30.39 24.21
C LYS A 23 33.57 -28.93 24.62
N ASP A 24 33.40 -28.05 23.64
CA ASP A 24 33.18 -26.63 23.84
C ASP A 24 31.81 -26.23 23.30
N THR A 25 31.21 -25.19 23.87
CA THR A 25 29.99 -24.58 23.34
C THR A 25 30.27 -23.15 22.92
N VAL A 26 29.90 -22.81 21.70
CA VAL A 26 30.02 -21.47 21.12
C VAL A 26 28.63 -20.93 20.88
N LYS A 27 28.35 -19.74 21.44
CA LYS A 27 27.13 -18.99 21.16
C LYS A 27 27.34 -18.13 19.92
N VAL A 28 26.42 -18.20 18.97
CA VAL A 28 26.44 -17.42 17.73
C VAL A 28 25.16 -16.58 17.65
N PRO A 29 25.26 -15.24 17.56
CA PRO A 29 24.09 -14.40 17.33
C PRO A 29 23.57 -14.62 15.90
N VAL A 30 22.25 -14.72 15.76
CA VAL A 30 21.53 -14.83 14.50
C VAL A 30 20.46 -13.76 14.48
N GLU A 31 20.55 -12.85 13.51
CA GLU A 31 19.53 -11.83 13.27
C GLU A 31 18.57 -12.34 12.18
N VAL A 32 17.28 -12.37 12.48
CA VAL A 32 16.22 -12.63 11.52
C VAL A 32 15.58 -11.29 11.17
N THR A 33 15.64 -10.90 9.90
CA THR A 33 15.07 -9.64 9.41
C THR A 33 13.76 -9.88 8.67
N ASP A 34 12.81 -8.94 8.77
CA ASP A 34 11.62 -8.93 7.91
C ASP A 34 11.98 -8.36 6.54
N ASN A 35 12.14 -9.23 5.54
CA ASN A 35 12.53 -8.86 4.18
C ASN A 35 11.34 -8.57 3.26
N ARG A 36 10.11 -8.54 3.78
CA ARG A 36 8.93 -8.14 3.00
C ARG A 36 9.02 -6.67 2.60
N SER A 37 8.55 -6.36 1.40
CA SER A 37 8.44 -4.98 0.94
C SER A 37 7.36 -4.21 1.70
N ASP A 38 7.35 -2.89 1.57
CA ASP A 38 6.27 -2.06 2.11
C ASP A 38 4.94 -2.40 1.41
N ALA A 39 4.93 -2.65 0.10
CA ALA A 39 3.73 -3.13 -0.61
C ALA A 39 3.21 -4.49 -0.10
N ASP A 40 4.07 -5.35 0.45
CA ASP A 40 3.62 -6.61 1.08
C ASP A 40 3.11 -6.43 2.53
N LYS A 41 3.45 -5.29 3.16
CA LYS A 41 3.16 -5.00 4.58
C LYS A 41 1.95 -4.09 4.75
N TYR A 42 1.71 -3.21 3.80
CA TYR A 42 0.70 -2.17 3.85
C TYR A 42 -0.28 -2.32 2.70
N GLU A 43 -1.53 -1.93 2.95
CA GLU A 43 -2.57 -1.90 1.94
C GLU A 43 -3.21 -0.51 1.97
N PRO A 44 -3.15 0.28 0.89
CA PRO A 44 -3.78 1.58 0.85
C PRO A 44 -5.30 1.43 0.79
N THR A 45 -6.02 2.23 1.57
CA THR A 45 -7.48 2.24 1.57
C THR A 45 -7.97 3.52 0.93
N VAL A 46 -9.00 3.41 0.10
CA VAL A 46 -9.59 4.55 -0.61
C VAL A 46 -11.08 4.67 -0.33
N GLU A 47 -11.59 5.90 -0.35
CA GLU A 47 -13.02 6.20 -0.43
C GLU A 47 -13.39 6.72 -1.82
N GLY A 48 -14.62 6.48 -2.25
CA GLY A 48 -15.09 6.98 -3.54
C GLY A 48 -15.30 8.50 -3.54
N GLU A 49 -15.10 9.12 -4.69
CA GLU A 49 -15.34 10.55 -4.88
C GLU A 49 -16.71 10.78 -5.52
N LYS A 50 -17.42 11.83 -5.10
CA LYS A 50 -18.69 12.24 -5.70
C LYS A 50 -18.61 13.68 -6.16
N VAL A 51 -18.90 13.91 -7.44
CA VAL A 51 -18.87 15.24 -8.05
C VAL A 51 -20.17 15.51 -8.80
N GLU A 52 -20.47 16.79 -9.02
CA GLU A 52 -21.54 17.21 -9.94
C GLU A 52 -21.03 17.28 -11.38
N ILE A 53 -21.94 17.37 -12.35
CA ILE A 53 -21.59 17.62 -13.76
C ILE A 53 -20.62 18.80 -13.87
N GLY A 54 -19.51 18.60 -14.58
CA GLY A 54 -18.44 19.59 -14.79
C GLY A 54 -17.54 19.80 -13.58
N GLY A 55 -17.73 19.03 -12.50
CA GLY A 55 -16.90 19.04 -11.31
C GLY A 55 -15.45 18.66 -11.58
N LYS A 56 -14.57 19.07 -10.66
CA LYS A 56 -13.16 18.63 -10.62
C LYS A 56 -13.07 17.34 -9.81
N VAL A 57 -12.17 16.46 -10.24
CA VAL A 57 -11.85 15.19 -9.60
C VAL A 57 -10.38 15.27 -9.15
N ASP A 58 -10.09 14.85 -7.93
CA ASP A 58 -8.73 14.72 -7.41
C ASP A 58 -8.58 13.41 -6.63
N LEU A 59 -8.27 12.35 -7.36
CA LEU A 59 -8.19 11.00 -6.79
C LEU A 59 -7.08 10.83 -5.75
N THR A 60 -6.12 11.76 -5.69
CA THR A 60 -4.96 11.64 -4.81
C THR A 60 -5.31 11.90 -3.35
N ASP A 61 -6.44 12.57 -3.08
CA ASP A 61 -6.92 12.83 -1.73
C ASP A 61 -7.84 11.74 -1.17
N ASN A 62 -8.25 10.77 -2.01
CA ASN A 62 -9.15 9.69 -1.63
C ASN A 62 -8.49 8.59 -0.78
N VAL A 63 -7.18 8.62 -0.59
CA VAL A 63 -6.46 7.65 0.26
C VAL A 63 -6.66 8.00 1.74
N THR A 64 -7.51 7.23 2.42
CA THR A 64 -7.97 7.54 3.79
C THR A 64 -6.98 7.15 4.88
N ASN A 65 -6.09 6.19 4.61
CA ASN A 65 -5.12 5.68 5.59
C ASN A 65 -3.69 6.17 5.37
N LEU A 66 -3.47 7.23 4.59
CA LEU A 66 -2.14 7.80 4.32
C LEU A 66 -1.28 8.01 5.59
N PRO A 67 -1.82 8.48 6.74
CA PRO A 67 -1.02 8.63 7.97
C PRO A 67 -0.52 7.32 8.58
N THR A 68 -1.08 6.18 8.18
CA THR A 68 -0.68 4.84 8.64
C THR A 68 0.29 4.15 7.70
N LEU A 69 0.46 4.69 6.50
CA LEU A 69 1.46 4.23 5.53
C LEU A 69 2.86 4.74 5.93
N PRO A 70 3.94 4.10 5.45
CA PRO A 70 5.30 4.57 5.70
C PRO A 70 5.51 6.05 5.33
N GLN A 71 6.23 6.78 6.17
CA GLN A 71 6.54 8.19 5.91
C GLN A 71 7.35 8.33 4.61
N GLY A 72 6.90 9.20 3.71
CA GLY A 72 7.49 9.37 2.38
C GLY A 72 6.72 8.62 1.28
N THR A 73 5.65 7.91 1.63
CA THR A 73 4.69 7.39 0.65
C THR A 73 4.12 8.55 -0.18
N THR A 74 4.03 8.34 -1.49
CA THR A 74 3.51 9.33 -2.46
C THR A 74 2.38 8.73 -3.27
N ILE A 75 1.40 9.56 -3.63
CA ILE A 75 0.23 9.16 -4.41
C ILE A 75 0.27 9.90 -5.75
N THR A 76 0.07 9.16 -6.84
CA THR A 76 0.00 9.73 -8.20
C THR A 76 -1.26 9.24 -8.89
N ASP A 77 -2.01 10.14 -9.51
CA ASP A 77 -3.10 9.76 -10.41
C ASP A 77 -2.51 9.22 -11.73
N VAL A 78 -2.80 7.95 -12.02
CA VAL A 78 -2.37 7.24 -13.24
C VAL A 78 -3.57 6.87 -14.11
N THR A 79 -4.73 7.48 -13.85
CA THR A 79 -5.96 7.28 -14.61
C THR A 79 -5.73 7.64 -16.08
N PRO A 80 -6.00 6.72 -17.04
CA PRO A 80 -5.89 7.05 -18.45
C PRO A 80 -6.81 8.21 -18.81
N GLY A 81 -6.31 9.15 -19.62
CA GLY A 81 -7.08 10.33 -20.04
C GLY A 81 -8.41 9.94 -20.71
N GLY A 82 -9.49 10.61 -20.30
CA GLY A 82 -10.85 10.34 -20.78
C GLY A 82 -11.55 9.16 -20.12
N THR A 83 -10.93 8.47 -19.14
CA THR A 83 -11.60 7.42 -18.36
C THR A 83 -12.75 7.96 -17.53
N ILE A 84 -12.59 9.17 -16.99
CA ILE A 84 -13.61 9.87 -16.21
C ILE A 84 -14.14 11.03 -17.05
N ASP A 85 -15.43 10.99 -17.40
CA ASP A 85 -16.13 12.09 -18.05
C ASP A 85 -17.04 12.80 -17.05
N THR A 86 -16.56 13.91 -16.50
CA THR A 86 -17.36 14.68 -15.53
C THR A 86 -18.53 15.42 -16.16
N ASN A 87 -18.70 15.42 -17.48
CA ASN A 87 -19.83 16.08 -18.13
C ASN A 87 -21.05 15.16 -18.30
N THR A 88 -20.87 13.86 -18.06
CA THR A 88 -21.92 12.85 -18.21
C THR A 88 -22.18 12.20 -16.85
N PRO A 89 -23.44 12.21 -16.35
CA PRO A 89 -23.76 11.49 -15.12
C PRO A 89 -23.50 10.00 -15.24
N GLY A 90 -22.89 9.42 -14.23
CA GLY A 90 -22.51 8.02 -14.25
C GLY A 90 -21.51 7.65 -13.16
N ASN A 91 -21.22 6.36 -13.09
CA ASN A 91 -20.15 5.83 -12.26
C ASN A 91 -18.93 5.57 -13.14
N TYR A 92 -17.79 6.05 -12.69
CA TYR A 92 -16.48 5.90 -13.29
C TYR A 92 -15.52 5.28 -12.29
N GLU A 93 -14.36 4.86 -12.77
CA GLU A 93 -13.30 4.30 -11.94
C GLU A 93 -11.98 4.91 -12.36
N GLY A 94 -11.33 5.61 -11.44
CA GLY A 94 -9.97 6.10 -11.61
C GLY A 94 -8.96 5.15 -10.99
N VAL A 95 -7.69 5.36 -11.29
CA VAL A 95 -6.58 4.53 -10.79
C VAL A 95 -5.48 5.41 -10.25
N ILE A 96 -5.09 5.17 -9.00
CA ILE A 96 -3.93 5.80 -8.37
C ILE A 96 -2.80 4.79 -8.19
N GLU A 97 -1.57 5.30 -8.25
CA GLU A 97 -0.35 4.58 -7.87
C GLU A 97 0.13 5.11 -6.52
N VAL A 98 0.32 4.19 -5.56
CA VAL A 98 0.91 4.45 -4.25
C VAL A 98 2.35 3.99 -4.30
N THR A 99 3.31 4.91 -4.21
CA THR A 99 4.74 4.58 -4.18
C THR A 99 5.29 4.73 -2.77
N TYR A 100 5.80 3.63 -2.22
CA TYR A 100 6.40 3.56 -0.89
C TYR A 100 7.86 4.03 -0.88
N PRO A 101 8.42 4.39 0.29
CA PRO A 101 9.81 4.81 0.42
C PRO A 101 10.84 3.77 -0.01
N ASP A 102 10.53 2.48 0.12
CA ASP A 102 11.37 1.37 -0.35
C ASP A 102 11.35 1.20 -1.89
N GLY A 103 10.54 2.01 -2.59
CA GLY A 103 10.37 2.03 -4.04
C GLY A 103 9.35 1.01 -4.56
N THR A 104 8.79 0.17 -3.69
CA THR A 104 7.66 -0.70 -4.06
C THR A 104 6.37 0.08 -4.19
N LYS A 105 5.37 -0.52 -4.82
CA LYS A 105 4.17 0.20 -5.26
C LYS A 105 2.92 -0.65 -5.20
N ASP A 106 1.80 0.02 -4.94
CA ASP A 106 0.46 -0.51 -5.16
C ASP A 106 -0.29 0.32 -6.20
N THR A 107 -1.23 -0.32 -6.91
CA THR A 107 -2.18 0.35 -7.78
C THR A 107 -3.59 0.13 -7.24
N VAL A 108 -4.31 1.21 -6.97
CA VAL A 108 -5.63 1.17 -6.32
C VAL A 108 -6.67 1.85 -7.19
N LYS A 109 -7.84 1.24 -7.29
CA LYS A 109 -8.99 1.76 -8.05
C LYS A 109 -9.87 2.61 -7.14
N VAL A 110 -10.20 3.82 -7.59
CA VAL A 110 -11.04 4.77 -6.86
C VAL A 110 -12.36 4.94 -7.61
N PRO A 111 -13.52 4.59 -7.00
CA PRO A 111 -14.82 4.85 -7.59
C PRO A 111 -15.11 6.36 -7.66
N VAL A 112 -15.70 6.82 -8.77
CA VAL A 112 -16.14 8.20 -8.94
C VAL A 112 -17.60 8.23 -9.39
N GLU A 113 -18.45 8.95 -8.67
CA GLU A 113 -19.85 9.18 -9.05
C GLU A 113 -20.03 10.61 -9.56
N VAL A 114 -20.49 10.77 -10.80
CA VAL A 114 -20.89 12.05 -11.38
C VAL A 114 -22.41 12.17 -11.34
N THR A 115 -22.91 13.21 -10.67
CA THR A 115 -24.36 13.45 -10.49
C THR A 115 -24.87 14.67 -11.24
N ASP A 116 -26.13 14.62 -11.68
CA ASP A 116 -26.85 15.78 -12.21
C ASP A 116 -27.92 16.24 -11.20
N ASN A 117 -27.60 17.31 -10.48
CA ASN A 117 -28.52 17.89 -9.49
C ASN A 117 -29.47 18.94 -10.09
N ARG A 118 -29.42 19.18 -11.41
CA ARG A 118 -30.38 20.06 -12.08
C ARG A 118 -31.79 19.50 -11.98
N SER A 119 -32.76 20.40 -11.80
CA SER A 119 -34.17 20.02 -11.85
C SER A 119 -34.55 19.59 -13.27
N ASP A 120 -35.63 18.83 -13.42
CA ASP A 120 -36.11 18.43 -14.75
C ASP A 120 -36.49 19.64 -15.62
N ALA A 121 -36.87 20.77 -15.01
CA ALA A 121 -37.14 22.01 -15.72
C ALA A 121 -35.88 22.69 -16.28
N ASP A 122 -34.70 22.42 -15.71
CA ASP A 122 -33.42 22.97 -16.16
C ASP A 122 -32.71 22.06 -17.20
N LYS A 123 -33.29 20.89 -17.49
CA LYS A 123 -32.77 19.89 -18.44
C LYS A 123 -33.34 20.00 -19.85
N TYR A 124 -34.40 20.80 -20.06
CA TYR A 124 -35.12 20.99 -21.34
C TYR A 124 -35.39 22.47 -21.63
#